data_AF-A0A388RYD8-F1
#
_entry.id   AF-A0A388RYD8-F1
#
_cell.length_a   1.000
_cell.length_b   1.000
_cell.length_c   1.000
_cell.angle_alpha   90.00
_cell.angle_beta   90.00
_cell.angle_gamma   90.00
#
_symmetry.space_group_name_H-M   'P 1'
#
loop_
_entity.id
_entity.type
_entity.pdbx_description
1 polymer ?
#
loop_
_entity_poly.entity_id
_entity_poly.type
_entity_poly.pdbx_seq_one_letter_code
_entity_poly.pdbx_strand_id
1 'polypeptide(L)'
;MEITDDVLAAANARGAAKRASFPAVVSVRYDRRVSRVVIALASGLELAFSPKAAQGLEHAHPADLADAEISPSGLGIHFPHLDADLYLPALLEGFLGSKRWMASELGKRGGAASTAAKAAAARENGRLGGRPRKSKLPAAA
;
A
#
# COMPACT_ATOMS: atom_id res chain seq x y z
N MET A 1 28.90 6.14 10.72
CA MET A 1 27.78 5.31 11.19
C MET A 1 28.30 3.88 11.20
N GLU A 2 28.65 3.34 12.37
CA GLU A 2 29.10 1.94 12.46
C GLU A 2 27.90 1.02 12.23
N ILE A 3 27.95 0.21 11.17
CA ILE A 3 26.95 -0.81 10.90
C ILE A 3 27.31 -2.00 11.78
N THR A 4 26.60 -2.16 12.90
CA THR A 4 26.76 -3.31 13.80
C THR A 4 25.93 -4.51 13.33
N ASP A 5 26.30 -5.71 13.76
CA ASP A 5 25.60 -6.95 13.41
C ASP A 5 24.11 -6.90 13.78
N ASP A 6 23.77 -6.22 14.89
CA ASP A 6 22.39 -6.00 15.32
C ASP A 6 21.58 -5.15 14.31
N VAL A 7 22.21 -4.14 13.72
CA VAL A 7 21.58 -3.29 12.68
C VAL A 7 21.33 -4.12 11.42
N LEU A 8 22.25 -5.01 11.06
CA LEU A 8 22.10 -5.92 9.92
C LEU A 8 20.98 -6.94 10.16
N ALA A 9 20.94 -7.55 11.34
CA ALA A 9 19.89 -8.49 11.73
C ALA A 9 18.49 -7.84 11.73
N ALA A 10 18.37 -6.63 12.28
CA ALA A 10 17.12 -5.87 12.28
C ALA A 10 16.69 -5.44 10.87
N ALA A 11 17.63 -5.12 9.98
CA ALA A 11 17.33 -4.83 8.58
C ALA A 11 16.79 -6.07 7.85
N ASN A 12 17.41 -7.23 8.03
CA ASN A 12 16.98 -8.49 7.44
C ASN A 12 15.59 -8.91 7.92
N ALA A 13 15.32 -8.80 9.23
CA ALA A 13 14.02 -9.11 9.81
C ALA A 13 12.91 -8.23 9.21
N ARG A 14 13.16 -6.92 9.06
CA ARG A 14 12.22 -5.99 8.40
C ARG A 14 12.00 -6.36 6.94
N GLY A 15 13.05 -6.73 6.21
CA GLY A 15 12.95 -7.17 4.81
C GLY A 15 12.09 -8.42 4.65
N ALA A 16 12.30 -9.43 5.51
CA ALA A 16 11.52 -10.67 5.52
C ALA A 16 10.04 -10.41 5.85
N ALA A 17 9.76 -9.59 6.87
CA ALA A 17 8.39 -9.23 7.24
C ALA A 17 7.64 -8.53 6.09
N LYS A 18 8.31 -7.62 5.37
CA LYS A 18 7.71 -6.96 4.20
C LYS A 18 7.45 -7.95 3.06
N ARG A 19 8.38 -8.87 2.78
CA ARG A 19 8.18 -9.91 1.76
C ARG A 19 7.00 -10.83 2.06
N ALA A 20 6.75 -11.14 3.33
CA ALA A 20 5.59 -11.91 3.74
C ALA A 20 4.26 -11.13 3.67
N SER A 21 4.32 -9.79 3.73
CA SER A 21 3.12 -8.94 3.81
C SER A 21 2.54 -8.55 2.46
N PHE A 22 3.33 -8.64 1.38
CA PHE A 22 2.91 -8.24 0.04
C PHE A 22 3.06 -9.41 -0.93
N PRO A 23 2.07 -9.64 -1.81
CA PRO A 23 2.22 -10.63 -2.86
C PRO A 23 3.35 -10.22 -3.81
N ALA A 24 4.15 -11.19 -4.24
CA ALA A 24 5.26 -10.94 -5.16
C ALA A 24 4.75 -10.48 -6.54
N VAL A 25 5.52 -9.61 -7.19
CA VAL A 25 5.35 -9.28 -8.60
C VAL A 25 5.72 -10.49 -9.44
N VAL A 26 4.82 -10.88 -10.35
CA VAL A 26 5.00 -12.02 -11.27
C VAL A 26 5.28 -11.54 -12.69
N SER A 27 4.69 -10.42 -13.09
CA SER A 27 4.99 -9.81 -14.38
C SER A 27 4.86 -8.29 -14.33
N VAL A 28 5.64 -7.63 -15.19
CA VAL A 28 5.53 -6.20 -15.46
C VAL A 28 5.58 -6.01 -16.98
N ARG A 29 4.71 -5.16 -17.49
CA ARG A 29 4.71 -4.77 -18.91
C ARG A 29 4.18 -3.35 -19.09
N TYR A 30 4.66 -2.68 -20.12
CA TYR A 30 4.04 -1.45 -20.59
C TYR A 30 2.99 -1.75 -21.67
N ASP A 31 1.73 -1.40 -21.41
CA ASP A 31 0.66 -1.50 -22.38
C ASP A 31 0.56 -0.19 -23.18
N ARG A 32 1.01 -0.22 -24.43
CA ARG A 32 1.03 0.94 -25.33
C ARG A 32 -0.37 1.40 -25.73
N ARG A 33 -1.39 0.52 -25.73
CA ARG A 33 -2.75 0.87 -26.16
C ARG A 33 -3.42 1.82 -25.17
N VAL A 34 -3.18 1.58 -23.89
CA VAL A 34 -3.75 2.38 -22.79
C VAL A 34 -2.73 3.31 -22.13
N SER A 35 -1.47 3.27 -22.58
CA SER A 35 -0.34 4.04 -22.05
C SER A 35 -0.14 3.87 -20.54
N ARG A 36 -0.11 2.61 -20.09
CA ARG A 36 0.03 2.26 -18.66
C ARG A 36 1.09 1.20 -18.41
N VAL A 37 1.77 1.31 -17.28
CA VAL A 37 2.54 0.20 -16.70
C VAL A 37 1.55 -0.72 -16.01
N VAL A 38 1.58 -2.00 -16.36
CA VAL A 38 0.74 -3.06 -15.81
C VAL A 38 1.64 -4.01 -15.03
N ILE A 39 1.31 -4.22 -13.76
CA ILE A 39 2.00 -5.12 -12.84
C ILE A 39 1.03 -6.20 -12.41
N ALA A 40 1.36 -7.47 -12.65
CA ALA A 40 0.58 -8.60 -12.13
C ALA A 40 1.24 -9.15 -10.87
N LEU A 41 0.44 -9.38 -9.83
CA LEU A 41 0.88 -9.93 -8.55
C LEU A 41 0.51 -11.41 -8.46
N ALA A 42 1.26 -12.18 -7.65
CA ALA A 42 1.00 -13.59 -7.40
C ALA A 42 -0.38 -13.86 -6.78
N SER A 43 -1.02 -12.85 -6.20
CA SER A 43 -2.40 -12.92 -5.71
C SER A 43 -3.46 -12.92 -6.82
N GLY A 44 -3.07 -12.72 -8.09
CA GLY A 44 -3.99 -12.51 -9.21
C GLY A 44 -4.51 -11.08 -9.33
N LEU A 45 -4.01 -10.14 -8.51
CA LEU A 45 -4.35 -8.72 -8.62
C LEU A 45 -3.45 -8.08 -9.68
N GLU A 46 -4.04 -7.22 -10.52
CA GLU A 46 -3.30 -6.38 -11.45
C GLU A 46 -3.36 -4.91 -11.04
N LEU A 47 -2.23 -4.23 -11.15
CA LEU A 47 -2.09 -2.79 -10.93
C LEU A 47 -1.76 -2.14 -12.26
N ALA A 48 -2.54 -1.14 -12.66
CA ALA A 48 -2.27 -0.38 -13.88
C ALA A 48 -2.25 1.12 -13.57
N PHE A 49 -1.13 1.79 -13.85
CA PHE A 49 -0.97 3.23 -13.61
C PHE A 49 -0.25 3.92 -14.78
N SER A 50 -0.43 5.24 -14.88
CA SER A 50 0.32 6.03 -15.85
C SER A 50 1.77 6.16 -15.38
N PRO A 51 2.79 5.95 -16.26
CA PRO A 51 4.20 6.18 -15.90
C PRO A 51 4.41 7.57 -15.30
N LYS A 52 3.71 8.58 -15.81
CA LYS A 52 3.78 9.97 -15.34
C LYS A 52 3.34 10.19 -13.88
N ALA A 53 2.65 9.22 -13.29
CA ALA A 53 2.19 9.28 -11.91
C ALA A 53 3.16 8.60 -10.93
N ALA A 54 4.20 7.92 -11.44
CA ALA A 54 5.21 7.29 -10.63
C ALA A 54 6.50 8.10 -10.66
N GLN A 55 7.07 8.32 -9.48
CA GLN A 55 8.34 9.00 -9.34
C GLN A 55 9.46 8.19 -10.03
N GLY A 56 10.28 8.86 -10.83
CA GLY A 56 11.33 8.22 -11.65
C GLY A 56 10.88 7.80 -13.06
N LEU A 57 9.58 7.85 -13.36
CA LEU A 57 9.01 7.51 -14.67
C LEU A 57 8.29 8.70 -15.34
N GLU A 58 8.44 9.92 -14.81
CA GLU A 58 7.67 11.11 -15.22
C GLU A 58 7.88 11.47 -16.70
N HIS A 59 9.10 11.27 -17.17
CA HIS A 59 9.54 11.59 -18.52
C HIS A 59 9.82 10.34 -19.37
N ALA A 60 9.45 9.15 -18.86
CA ALA A 60 9.69 7.89 -19.55
C ALA A 60 8.99 7.81 -20.90
N HIS A 61 9.73 7.47 -21.94
CA HIS A 61 9.18 7.11 -23.24
C HIS A 61 8.83 5.61 -23.26
N PRO A 62 7.86 5.16 -24.08
CA PRO A 62 7.51 3.74 -24.19
C PRO A 62 8.66 2.76 -24.43
N ALA A 63 9.75 3.20 -25.05
CA ALA A 63 10.93 2.36 -25.29
C ALA A 63 11.71 2.14 -23.99
N ASP A 64 11.73 3.13 -23.10
CA ASP A 64 12.49 3.07 -21.85
C ASP A 64 11.79 2.21 -20.78
N LEU A 65 10.50 1.94 -20.98
CA LEU A 65 9.69 1.05 -20.14
C LEU A 65 9.73 -0.41 -20.61
N ALA A 66 10.46 -0.70 -21.68
CA ALA A 66 10.72 -2.06 -22.14
C ALA A 66 11.68 -2.78 -21.18
N ASP A 67 11.73 -4.11 -21.27
CA ASP A 67 12.69 -4.96 -20.56
C ASP A 67 12.73 -4.75 -19.04
N ALA A 68 11.61 -4.31 -18.45
CA ALA A 68 11.51 -4.11 -17.01
C ALA A 68 11.75 -5.43 -16.26
N GLU A 69 12.64 -5.39 -15.28
CA GLU A 69 13.12 -6.55 -14.54
C GLU A 69 12.50 -6.59 -13.14
N ILE A 70 12.14 -7.78 -12.68
CA ILE A 70 11.62 -7.97 -11.32
C ILE A 70 12.79 -8.33 -10.42
N SER A 71 12.99 -7.57 -9.34
CA SER A 71 14.03 -7.86 -8.36
C SER A 71 13.87 -9.26 -7.76
N PRO A 72 14.95 -9.91 -7.31
CA PRO A 72 14.89 -11.23 -6.64
C PRO A 72 14.00 -11.25 -5.39
N SER A 73 13.75 -10.08 -4.80
CA SER A 73 12.85 -9.93 -3.65
C SER A 73 11.37 -10.12 -4.00
N GLY A 74 11.01 -10.00 -5.29
CA GLY A 74 9.63 -9.98 -5.78
C GLY A 74 8.88 -8.68 -5.45
N LEU A 75 9.53 -7.67 -4.87
CA LEU A 75 8.89 -6.42 -4.43
C LEU A 75 9.39 -5.17 -5.17
N GLY A 76 10.55 -5.25 -5.80
CA GLY A 76 11.13 -4.19 -6.64
C GLY A 76 10.98 -4.51 -8.11
N ILE A 77 10.83 -3.47 -8.92
CA ILE A 77 10.88 -3.50 -10.39
C ILE A 77 11.93 -2.50 -10.83
N HIS A 78 12.89 -2.95 -11.64
CA HIS A 78 13.93 -2.13 -12.20
C HIS A 78 13.65 -1.87 -13.69
N PHE A 79 13.86 -0.64 -14.15
CA PHE A 79 13.76 -0.24 -15.55
C PHE A 79 15.17 0.07 -16.09
N PRO A 80 15.83 -0.89 -16.78
CA PRO A 80 17.24 -0.75 -17.16
C PRO A 80 17.55 0.48 -18.00
N HIS A 81 16.63 0.85 -18.90
CA HIS A 81 16.82 1.98 -19.81
C HIS A 81 16.67 3.35 -19.14
N LEU A 82 16.04 3.39 -17.95
CA LEU A 82 15.83 4.61 -17.17
C LEU A 82 16.72 4.71 -15.94
N ASP A 83 17.42 3.62 -15.60
CA ASP A 83 18.11 3.45 -14.31
C ASP A 83 17.20 3.81 -13.13
N ALA A 84 15.96 3.34 -13.20
CA ALA A 84 14.91 3.68 -12.25
C ALA A 84 14.32 2.44 -11.57
N ASP A 85 14.13 2.53 -10.26
CA ASP A 85 13.55 1.46 -9.45
C ASP A 85 12.19 1.85 -8.88
N LEU A 86 11.23 0.96 -8.99
CA LEU A 86 9.95 1.04 -8.30
C LEU A 86 9.87 0.00 -7.19
N TYR A 87 9.54 0.45 -5.98
CA TYR A 87 9.29 -0.42 -4.85
C TYR A 87 7.78 -0.57 -4.61
N LEU A 88 7.25 -1.78 -4.83
CA LEU A 88 5.82 -2.08 -4.78
C LEU A 88 5.15 -1.65 -3.46
N PRO A 89 5.71 -1.93 -2.26
CA PRO A 89 5.08 -1.47 -1.02
C PRO A 89 4.92 0.04 -0.94
N ALA A 90 5.92 0.82 -1.38
CA ALA A 90 5.83 2.28 -1.40
C ALA A 90 4.82 2.78 -2.43
N LEU A 91 4.78 2.14 -3.61
CA LEU A 91 3.79 2.41 -4.65
C LEU A 91 2.37 2.21 -4.10
N LEU A 92 2.13 1.08 -3.43
CA LEU A 92 0.83 0.75 -2.85
C LEU A 92 0.45 1.69 -1.69
N GLU A 93 1.39 2.12 -0.85
CA GLU A 93 1.12 3.13 0.18
C GLU A 93 0.70 4.49 -0.43
N GLY A 94 1.21 4.83 -1.62
CA GLY A 94 0.81 6.02 -2.36
C GLY A 94 -0.54 5.89 -3.08
N PHE A 95 -0.84 4.72 -3.64
CA PHE A 95 -2.04 4.47 -4.47
C PHE A 95 -3.25 3.93 -3.69
N LEU A 96 -3.06 3.03 -2.72
CA LEU A 96 -4.13 2.41 -1.93
C LEU A 96 -4.57 3.28 -0.73
N GLY A 97 -4.31 4.59 -0.79
CA GLY A 97 -4.75 5.57 0.18
C GLY A 97 -3.74 5.82 1.30
N SER A 98 -3.67 7.08 1.72
CA SER A 98 -2.83 7.52 2.85
C SER A 98 -2.95 6.57 4.06
N LYS A 99 -1.92 6.50 4.92
CA LYS A 99 -1.96 5.76 6.20
C LYS A 99 -3.26 5.97 6.98
N ARG A 100 -3.83 7.18 6.90
CA ARG A 100 -5.09 7.57 7.53
C ARG A 100 -6.32 6.89 6.92
N TRP A 101 -6.35 6.73 5.60
CA TRP A 101 -7.42 6.00 4.90
C TRP A 101 -7.34 4.50 5.22
N MET A 102 -6.14 3.90 5.17
CA MET A 102 -5.94 2.49 5.57
C MET A 102 -6.32 2.26 7.03
N ALA A 103 -5.91 3.13 7.95
CA ALA A 103 -6.31 3.06 9.36
C ALA A 103 -7.84 3.19 9.52
N SER A 104 -8.50 4.02 8.71
CA SER A 104 -9.96 4.11 8.69
C SER A 104 -10.61 2.81 8.20
N GLU A 105 -10.05 2.15 7.18
CA GLU A 105 -10.62 0.92 6.61
C GLU A 105 -10.39 -0.29 7.54
N LEU A 106 -9.20 -0.43 8.10
CA LEU A 106 -8.90 -1.37 9.18
C LEU A 106 -9.78 -1.11 10.41
N GLY A 107 -9.98 0.16 10.79
CA GLY A 107 -10.88 0.56 11.86
C GLY A 107 -12.34 0.21 11.58
N LYS A 108 -12.81 0.33 10.33
CA LYS A 108 -14.15 -0.11 9.91
C LYS A 108 -14.30 -1.63 9.98
N ARG A 109 -13.33 -2.39 9.44
CA ARG A 109 -13.36 -3.87 9.48
C ARG A 109 -13.27 -4.39 10.92
N GLY A 110 -12.34 -3.87 11.72
CA GLY A 110 -12.22 -4.16 13.14
C GLY A 110 -13.44 -3.70 13.93
N GLY A 111 -14.05 -2.58 13.54
CA GLY A 111 -15.32 -2.05 14.03
C GLY A 111 -16.53 -2.91 13.68
N ALA A 112 -16.51 -3.62 12.55
CA ALA A 112 -17.55 -4.54 12.11
C ALA A 112 -17.46 -5.92 12.79
N ALA A 113 -16.29 -6.32 13.29
CA ALA A 113 -16.15 -7.58 14.02
C ALA A 113 -17.01 -7.58 15.30
N SER A 114 -17.94 -8.53 15.44
CA SER A 114 -18.81 -8.66 16.61
C SER A 114 -18.36 -9.83 17.48
N THR A 115 -17.38 -9.60 18.36
CA THR A 115 -16.94 -10.62 19.34
C THR A 115 -17.59 -10.41 20.70
N ALA A 116 -17.74 -11.47 21.50
CA ALA A 116 -18.30 -11.38 22.85
C ALA A 116 -17.53 -10.40 23.75
N ALA A 117 -16.19 -10.43 23.67
CA ALA A 117 -15.31 -9.51 24.38
C ALA A 117 -15.57 -8.04 23.98
N LYS A 118 -15.77 -7.78 22.68
CA LYS A 118 -16.06 -6.43 22.19
C LYS A 118 -17.45 -5.94 22.60
N ALA A 119 -18.44 -6.83 22.63
CA ALA A 119 -19.77 -6.51 23.13
C ALA A 119 -19.75 -6.16 24.64
N ALA A 120 -18.98 -6.90 25.45
CA ALA A 120 -18.78 -6.58 26.86
C ALA A 120 -18.09 -5.22 27.05
N ALA A 121 -17.01 -4.96 26.32
CA ALA A 121 -16.31 -3.68 26.36
C ALA A 121 -17.21 -2.50 25.92
N ALA A 122 -18.06 -2.68 24.91
CA ALA A 122 -18.98 -1.64 24.46
C ALA A 122 -20.04 -1.28 25.52
N ARG A 123 -20.52 -2.25 26.31
CA ARG A 123 -21.47 -2.02 27.41
C ARG A 123 -20.84 -1.21 28.54
N GLU A 124 -19.61 -1.56 28.95
CA GLU A 124 -18.89 -0.82 29.99
C GLU A 124 -18.59 0.62 29.55
N ASN A 125 -18.14 0.80 28.29
CA ASN A 125 -17.91 2.12 27.72
C ASN A 125 -19.19 2.96 27.60
N GLY A 126 -20.35 2.33 27.35
CA GLY A 126 -21.64 3.00 27.35
C GLY A 126 -22.06 3.53 28.72
N ARG A 127 -21.63 2.86 29.81
CA ARG A 127 -21.92 3.25 31.20
C ARG A 127 -21.19 4.52 31.62
N LEU A 128 -20.05 4.81 30.98
CA LEU A 128 -19.22 6.01 31.21
C LEU A 128 -19.66 7.24 30.40
N GLY A 129 -20.80 7.15 29.69
CA GLY A 129 -21.33 8.24 28.87
C GLY A 129 -20.87 8.11 27.41
N GLY A 130 -21.68 7.44 26.60
CA GLY A 130 -21.43 7.28 25.17
C GLY A 130 -21.40 8.60 24.38
N ARG A 131 -21.15 8.52 23.07
CA ARG A 131 -21.04 9.69 22.18
C ARG A 131 -22.31 10.56 22.26
N PRO A 132 -22.22 11.84 22.67
CA PRO A 132 -23.37 12.75 22.75
C PRO A 132 -24.08 12.90 21.39
N ARG A 133 -25.41 13.00 21.38
CA ARG A 133 -26.17 13.25 20.15
C ARG A 133 -25.84 14.63 19.59
N LYS A 134 -25.56 14.73 18.28
CA LYS A 134 -25.47 16.02 17.58
C LYS A 134 -26.85 16.68 17.56
N SER A 135 -26.97 17.87 18.16
CA SER A 135 -28.18 18.71 18.06
C SER A 135 -28.35 19.21 16.62
N LYS A 136 -29.51 18.98 16.02
CA LYS A 136 -29.92 19.69 14.80
C LYS A 136 -30.27 21.13 15.19
N LEU A 137 -29.42 22.10 14.85
CA LEU A 137 -29.84 23.50 14.85
C LEU A 137 -30.84 23.69 13.69
N PRO A 138 -32.03 24.25 13.92
CA PRO A 138 -32.96 24.56 12.84
C PRO A 138 -32.36 25.65 11.94
N ALA A 139 -32.49 25.47 10.62
CA ALA A 139 -32.12 26.48 9.65
C ALA A 139 -32.98 27.73 9.88
N ALA A 140 -32.34 28.88 10.12
CA ALA A 140 -33.00 30.17 10.22
C ALA A 140 -33.57 30.56 8.84
N ALA A 141 -34.83 30.97 8.84
CA ALA A 141 -35.55 31.55 7.70
C ALA A 141 -35.14 33.01 7.46
#